data_AF-L0ET49-F1
#
_entry.id   AF-L0ET49-F1
#
_cell.length_a   1.000
_cell.length_b   1.000
_cell.length_c   1.000
_cell.angle_alpha   90.00
_cell.angle_beta   90.00
_cell.angle_gamma   90.00
#
_symmetry.space_group_name_H-M   'P 1'
#
loop_
_entity.id
_entity.type
_entity.pdbx_description
1 polymer ?
#
loop_
_entity_poly.entity_id
_entity_poly.type
_entity_poly.pdbx_seq_one_letter_code
_entity_poly.pdbx_strand_id
1 'polypeptide(L)'
;MLSFVLLYMVVNIKLIRYGFLHPEDVFAAARPSEWKSASRPDILDRNGEILATDIHTVSLYADPYTIIDPDEAVEKLATVLPDLDIKGIYRKLSSKSLRFQWLRRQLTPKQQSQIIALGIPGLRFRPEKRRFYPGGSIVSHVVGYVNVDNQGITGIEKFIDMNGLSDLSAAGLVEDHALEPVKLSIDLRVQSIVHELLVESYKKYNAEATGAVVLDVRSGEVLAMVSIPDYDPNHPGDGREDGWLNRISNGTFEMGSTFKAFTIAMGLDSGVIGMDDTVDVRYPIKINGFSIRDFHSKDRILTIPEIFQYSSNIGAAKIADSVGVDQHKEFLNKLGLLSRLNTELPEIKTPSQPSEWKKINSLTIAFGHGIATTPLQTAVAAAALVNGGYLIPPTFMLRNREEAAHNAQRVIKKSTCDDVRFLLRWNAINGSGKKALVSGFDVGGKTGTAQKVINGHYSRNLNFNSFLAVFPVNDPQYVVLVFIDSAKNKDMKSLTAGTNAVPLAGEIIRRSAAILGVKPNFEEENGKLLVGY
;
A
#
# COMPACT_ATOMS: atom_id res chain seq x y z
N MET A 1 -27.88 61.33 21.33
CA MET A 1 -27.66 62.13 20.09
C MET A 1 -26.19 62.11 19.65
N LEU A 2 -25.24 62.41 20.53
CA LEU A 2 -23.80 62.43 20.20
C LEU A 2 -23.26 61.09 19.67
N SER A 3 -23.67 59.97 20.27
CA SER A 3 -23.28 58.61 19.83
C SER A 3 -23.79 58.26 18.44
N PHE A 4 -24.99 58.70 18.09
CA PHE A 4 -25.59 58.47 16.78
C PHE A 4 -24.88 59.28 15.70
N VAL A 5 -24.52 60.53 16.01
CA VAL A 5 -23.72 61.38 15.12
C VAL A 5 -22.32 60.79 14.88
N LEU A 6 -21.69 60.24 15.93
CA LEU A 6 -20.37 59.61 15.83
C LEU A 6 -20.41 58.34 14.96
N LEU A 7 -21.43 57.49 15.14
CA LEU A 7 -21.65 56.31 14.31
C LEU A 7 -21.85 56.70 12.83
N TYR A 8 -22.68 57.72 12.59
CA TYR A 8 -22.96 58.20 11.25
C TYR A 8 -21.72 58.81 10.58
N MET A 9 -20.88 59.50 11.34
CA MET A 9 -19.60 60.02 10.86
C MET A 9 -18.64 58.89 10.46
N VAL A 10 -18.51 57.83 11.28
CA VAL A 10 -17.66 56.68 10.97
C VAL A 10 -18.12 55.97 9.69
N VAL A 11 -19.43 55.83 9.49
CA VAL A 11 -19.99 55.24 8.27
C VAL A 11 -19.68 56.11 7.05
N ASN A 12 -19.86 57.43 7.16
CA ASN A 12 -19.58 58.35 6.04
C ASN A 12 -18.08 58.41 5.70
N ILE A 13 -17.19 58.40 6.70
CA ILE A 13 -15.74 58.35 6.48
C ILE A 13 -15.35 57.06 5.77
N LYS A 14 -15.95 55.92 6.14
CA LYS A 14 -15.73 54.66 5.42
C LYS A 14 -16.25 54.73 3.98
N LEU A 15 -17.43 55.29 3.74
CA LEU A 15 -18.02 55.40 2.40
C LEU A 15 -17.18 56.31 1.49
N ILE A 16 -16.69 57.44 2.01
CA ILE A 16 -15.80 58.34 1.29
C ILE A 16 -14.48 57.62 0.97
N ARG A 17 -13.91 56.87 1.93
CA ARG A 17 -12.73 56.03 1.69
C ARG A 17 -12.97 54.99 0.60
N TYR A 18 -14.14 54.35 0.56
CA TYR A 18 -14.49 53.41 -0.51
C TYR A 18 -14.75 54.09 -1.86
N GLY A 19 -15.21 55.34 -1.87
CA GLY A 19 -15.38 56.14 -3.09
C GLY A 19 -14.08 56.62 -3.73
N PHE A 20 -12.98 56.68 -2.97
CA PHE A 20 -11.64 57.04 -3.46
C PHE A 20 -10.79 55.85 -3.90
N LEU A 21 -11.25 54.61 -3.70
CA LEU A 21 -10.60 53.42 -4.26
C LEU A 21 -10.95 53.32 -5.74
N HIS A 22 -9.96 53.02 -6.59
CA HIS A 22 -10.22 52.82 -8.02
C HIS A 22 -11.16 51.62 -8.22
N PRO A 23 -11.98 51.57 -9.28
CA PRO A 23 -12.82 50.41 -9.58
C PRO A 23 -12.00 49.11 -9.58
N GLU A 24 -10.75 49.18 -10.05
CA GLU A 24 -9.73 48.13 -10.01
C GLU A 24 -9.56 47.52 -8.59
N ASP A 25 -9.50 48.37 -7.55
CA ASP A 25 -9.27 47.98 -6.15
C ASP A 25 -10.55 47.45 -5.47
N VAL A 26 -11.72 47.97 -5.86
CA VAL A 26 -13.03 47.50 -5.39
C VAL A 26 -13.37 46.14 -6.03
N PHE A 27 -13.02 45.92 -7.30
CA PHE A 27 -13.08 44.62 -7.97
C PHE A 27 -12.04 43.63 -7.42
N ALA A 28 -10.90 44.09 -6.91
CA ALA A 28 -9.92 43.26 -6.21
C ALA A 28 -10.42 42.83 -4.81
N ALA A 29 -11.07 43.73 -4.07
CA ALA A 29 -11.63 43.45 -2.73
C ALA A 29 -12.88 42.53 -2.75
N ALA A 30 -13.59 42.47 -3.87
CA ALA A 30 -14.72 41.55 -4.09
C ALA A 30 -14.29 40.16 -4.62
N ARG A 31 -12.99 39.88 -4.74
CA ARG A 31 -12.52 38.52 -4.96
C ARG A 31 -12.71 37.73 -3.67
N PRO A 32 -13.46 36.61 -3.68
CA PRO A 32 -13.28 35.61 -2.65
C PRO A 32 -11.78 35.29 -2.60
N SER A 33 -11.22 35.18 -1.39
CA SER A 33 -9.81 34.87 -1.09
C SER A 33 -9.12 34.19 -2.28
N GLU A 34 -8.03 34.79 -2.78
CA GLU A 34 -7.25 34.23 -3.88
C GLU A 34 -7.10 32.71 -3.71
N TRP A 35 -7.91 31.91 -4.43
CA TRP A 35 -7.70 30.47 -4.54
C TRP A 35 -6.40 30.23 -5.34
N LYS A 36 -5.26 30.58 -4.75
CA LYS A 36 -3.95 30.11 -5.20
C LYS A 36 -3.96 28.61 -4.94
N SER A 37 -3.64 27.82 -5.96
CA SER A 37 -3.43 26.39 -5.78
C SER A 37 -2.30 26.23 -4.76
N ALA A 38 -2.60 25.62 -3.61
CA ALA A 38 -1.64 25.49 -2.53
C ALA A 38 -0.41 24.73 -3.02
N SER A 39 0.78 25.27 -2.75
CA SER A 39 2.05 24.57 -2.96
C SER A 39 2.07 23.29 -2.14
N ARG A 40 2.50 22.18 -2.73
CA ARG A 40 2.73 20.93 -1.99
C ARG A 40 4.23 20.68 -1.84
N PRO A 41 4.67 20.06 -0.74
CA PRO A 41 6.06 19.64 -0.62
C PRO A 41 6.37 18.58 -1.66
N ASP A 42 7.61 18.51 -2.11
CA ASP A 42 8.07 17.36 -2.89
C ASP A 42 8.00 16.10 -2.02
N ILE A 43 7.62 14.98 -2.63
CA ILE A 43 7.73 13.66 -2.00
C ILE A 43 8.95 12.99 -2.60
N LEU A 44 9.86 12.55 -1.74
CA LEU A 44 11.12 11.93 -2.13
C LEU A 44 11.17 10.49 -1.65
N ASP A 45 11.90 9.63 -2.37
CA ASP A 45 12.29 8.31 -1.89
C ASP A 45 13.38 8.43 -0.80
N ARG A 46 13.77 7.30 -0.22
CA ARG A 46 14.79 7.27 0.85
C ARG A 46 16.18 7.76 0.41
N ASN A 47 16.46 7.76 -0.89
CA ASN A 47 17.72 8.15 -1.50
C ASN A 47 17.69 9.60 -2.05
N GLY A 48 16.53 10.28 -1.97
CA GLY A 48 16.34 11.65 -2.43
C GLY A 48 15.77 11.78 -3.85
N GLU A 49 15.36 10.67 -4.47
CA GLU A 49 14.74 10.69 -5.80
C GLU A 49 13.29 11.20 -5.74
N ILE A 50 12.89 12.01 -6.71
CA ILE A 50 11.55 12.64 -6.73
C ILE A 50 10.48 11.60 -7.07
N LEU A 51 9.50 11.45 -6.19
CA LEU A 51 8.30 10.63 -6.37
C LEU A 51 7.08 11.46 -6.77
N ALA A 52 6.97 12.68 -6.25
CA ALA A 52 5.94 13.64 -6.63
C ALA A 52 6.44 15.08 -6.46
N THR A 53 6.09 15.94 -7.41
CA THR A 53 6.47 17.37 -7.39
C THR A 53 5.40 18.23 -8.05
N ASP A 54 5.38 19.52 -7.71
CA ASP A 54 4.46 20.49 -8.32
C ASP A 54 5.09 21.10 -9.58
N ILE A 55 4.38 20.98 -10.71
CA ILE A 55 4.73 21.69 -11.94
C ILE A 55 3.84 22.93 -12.10
N HIS A 56 4.46 24.04 -12.53
CA HIS A 56 3.75 25.27 -12.84
C HIS A 56 2.97 25.09 -14.15
N THR A 57 1.69 25.42 -14.10
CA THR A 57 0.78 25.32 -15.23
C THR A 57 -0.12 26.55 -15.28
N VAL A 58 -0.88 26.71 -16.36
CA VAL A 58 -1.95 27.70 -16.41
C VAL A 58 -3.29 27.05 -16.71
N SER A 59 -4.36 27.67 -16.25
CA SER A 59 -5.74 27.25 -16.54
C SER A 59 -6.46 28.35 -17.29
N LEU A 60 -7.21 27.96 -18.32
CA LEU A 60 -8.01 28.83 -19.16
C LEU A 60 -9.39 29.05 -18.54
N TYR A 61 -9.76 30.31 -18.40
CA TYR A 61 -11.08 30.74 -17.98
C TYR A 61 -11.57 31.90 -18.86
N ALA A 62 -12.86 32.18 -18.76
CA ALA A 62 -13.47 33.36 -19.38
C ALA A 62 -14.36 34.08 -18.37
N ASP A 63 -14.58 35.38 -18.63
CA ASP A 63 -15.74 36.11 -18.13
C ASP A 63 -16.78 36.12 -19.26
N PRO A 64 -17.83 35.27 -19.22
CA PRO A 64 -18.84 35.16 -20.29
C PRO A 64 -19.48 36.49 -20.70
N TYR A 65 -19.56 37.46 -19.78
CA TYR A 65 -20.04 38.81 -20.07
C TYR A 65 -19.19 39.51 -21.14
N THR A 66 -17.87 39.25 -21.15
CA THR A 66 -16.89 39.88 -22.05
C THR A 66 -16.71 39.16 -23.40
N ILE A 67 -17.29 37.96 -23.55
CA ILE A 67 -17.18 37.17 -24.78
C ILE A 67 -18.15 37.71 -25.83
N ILE A 68 -17.63 38.09 -27.00
CA ILE A 68 -18.40 38.70 -28.08
C ILE A 68 -19.17 37.62 -28.85
N ASP A 69 -18.45 36.64 -29.41
CA ASP A 69 -18.99 35.54 -30.21
C ASP A 69 -18.64 34.19 -29.55
N PRO A 70 -19.59 33.58 -28.82
CA PRO A 70 -19.38 32.27 -28.20
C PRO A 70 -19.18 31.14 -29.21
N ASP A 71 -19.80 31.21 -30.40
CA ASP A 71 -19.70 30.17 -31.44
C ASP A 71 -18.27 30.17 -32.01
N GLU A 72 -17.79 31.34 -32.44
CA GLU A 72 -16.41 31.51 -32.94
C GLU A 72 -15.37 31.07 -31.88
N ALA A 73 -15.60 31.46 -30.62
CA ALA A 73 -14.70 31.11 -29.53
C ALA A 73 -14.61 29.58 -29.34
N VAL A 74 -15.73 28.87 -29.38
CA VAL A 74 -15.75 27.41 -29.20
C VAL A 74 -15.11 26.70 -30.40
N GLU A 75 -15.43 27.12 -31.63
CA GLU A 75 -14.84 26.55 -32.85
C GLU A 75 -13.32 26.70 -32.87
N LYS A 76 -12.82 27.90 -32.58
CA LYS A 76 -11.38 28.16 -32.51
C LYS A 76 -10.71 27.38 -31.38
N LEU A 77 -11.33 27.31 -30.19
CA LEU A 77 -10.78 26.54 -29.06
C LEU A 77 -10.71 25.04 -29.38
N ALA A 78 -11.68 24.49 -30.11
CA ALA A 78 -11.69 23.08 -30.52
C ALA A 78 -10.50 22.71 -31.43
N THR A 79 -9.92 23.68 -32.16
CA THR A 79 -8.71 23.44 -32.98
C THR A 79 -7.47 23.13 -32.15
N VAL A 80 -7.42 23.63 -30.90
CA VAL A 80 -6.29 23.44 -29.97
C VAL A 80 -6.59 22.35 -28.93
N LEU A 81 -7.86 22.24 -28.54
CA LEU A 81 -8.37 21.30 -27.54
C LEU A 81 -9.36 20.35 -28.23
N PRO A 82 -8.90 19.23 -28.81
CA PRO A 82 -9.78 18.34 -29.59
C PRO A 82 -10.77 17.54 -28.71
N ASP A 83 -10.49 17.39 -27.42
CA ASP A 83 -11.31 16.68 -26.42
C ASP A 83 -12.30 17.60 -25.69
N LEU A 84 -12.54 18.80 -26.23
CA LEU A 84 -13.36 19.83 -25.61
C LEU A 84 -14.87 19.50 -25.72
N ASP A 85 -15.61 19.62 -24.62
CA ASP A 85 -17.08 19.57 -24.65
C ASP A 85 -17.63 20.87 -25.26
N ILE A 86 -17.72 20.90 -26.59
CA ILE A 86 -18.20 22.02 -27.39
C ILE A 86 -19.55 22.54 -26.87
N LYS A 87 -20.52 21.63 -26.63
CA LYS A 87 -21.87 22.02 -26.20
C LYS A 87 -21.88 22.54 -24.76
N GLY A 88 -21.09 21.95 -23.87
CA GLY A 88 -20.93 22.44 -22.50
C GLY A 88 -20.27 23.80 -22.45
N ILE A 89 -19.21 24.01 -23.23
CA ILE A 89 -18.48 25.28 -23.27
C ILE A 89 -19.29 26.38 -23.93
N TYR A 90 -20.00 26.11 -25.02
CA TYR A 90 -20.90 27.10 -25.60
C TYR A 90 -21.93 27.58 -24.57
N ARG A 91 -22.62 26.66 -23.88
CA ARG A 91 -23.58 27.02 -22.81
C ARG A 91 -22.95 27.89 -21.72
N LYS A 92 -21.72 27.56 -21.34
CA LYS A 92 -20.91 28.30 -20.35
C LYS A 92 -20.58 29.72 -20.82
N LEU A 93 -20.17 29.89 -22.08
CA LEU A 93 -19.78 31.17 -22.65
C LEU A 93 -20.98 32.07 -23.02
N SER A 94 -22.13 31.48 -23.36
CA SER A 94 -23.36 32.21 -23.69
C SER A 94 -24.13 32.70 -22.45
N SER A 95 -23.77 32.23 -21.25
CA SER A 95 -24.44 32.62 -20.00
C SER A 95 -23.96 33.99 -19.50
N LYS A 96 -24.64 35.06 -19.92
CA LYS A 96 -24.28 36.45 -19.58
C LYS A 96 -24.44 36.84 -18.11
N SER A 97 -25.07 36.00 -17.29
CA SER A 97 -25.17 36.20 -15.84
C SER A 97 -23.92 35.77 -15.09
N LEU A 98 -23.05 34.96 -15.71
CA LEU A 98 -21.82 34.47 -15.09
C LEU A 98 -20.67 35.44 -15.35
N ARG A 99 -19.82 35.63 -14.34
CA ARG A 99 -18.62 36.48 -14.41
C ARG A 99 -17.30 35.70 -14.43
N PHE A 100 -17.39 34.39 -14.23
CA PHE A 100 -16.23 33.50 -14.21
C PHE A 100 -16.66 32.11 -14.65
N GLN A 101 -15.90 31.50 -15.56
CA GLN A 101 -16.11 30.13 -15.96
C GLN A 101 -14.82 29.46 -16.40
N TRP A 102 -14.51 28.32 -15.78
CA TRP A 102 -13.45 27.43 -16.24
C TRP A 102 -13.78 26.81 -17.60
N LEU A 103 -12.85 26.93 -18.54
CA LEU A 103 -12.95 26.33 -19.86
C LEU A 103 -12.08 25.08 -19.95
N ARG A 104 -10.82 25.18 -19.50
CA ARG A 104 -9.89 24.06 -19.43
C ARG A 104 -8.88 24.32 -18.32
N ARG A 105 -8.60 23.31 -17.49
CA ARG A 105 -7.59 23.42 -16.44
C ARG A 105 -6.27 22.75 -16.84
N GLN A 106 -5.18 23.23 -16.26
CA GLN A 106 -3.84 22.66 -16.35
C GLN A 106 -3.34 22.45 -17.79
N LEU A 107 -3.38 23.53 -18.59
CA LEU A 107 -2.89 23.56 -19.96
C LEU A 107 -1.37 23.41 -20.04
N THR A 108 -0.93 22.71 -21.07
CA THR A 108 0.50 22.73 -21.45
C THR A 108 0.92 24.12 -21.95
N PRO A 109 2.20 24.50 -21.84
CA PRO A 109 2.71 25.75 -22.39
C PRO A 109 2.42 25.92 -23.89
N LYS A 110 2.48 24.82 -24.65
CA LYS A 110 2.14 24.79 -26.08
C LYS A 110 0.67 25.16 -26.32
N GLN A 111 -0.26 24.54 -25.59
CA GLN A 111 -1.69 24.84 -25.72
C GLN A 111 -1.98 26.30 -25.33
N GLN A 112 -1.38 26.80 -24.25
CA GLN A 112 -1.51 28.20 -23.86
C GLN A 112 -1.09 29.14 -24.99
N SER A 113 0.10 28.94 -25.56
CA SER A 113 0.61 29.76 -26.66
C SER A 113 -0.30 29.70 -27.90
N GLN A 114 -0.82 28.52 -28.24
CA GLN A 114 -1.74 28.35 -29.35
C GLN A 114 -3.07 29.07 -29.10
N ILE A 115 -3.62 29.01 -27.90
CA ILE A 115 -4.87 29.70 -27.54
C ILE A 115 -4.68 31.23 -27.57
N ILE A 116 -3.55 31.75 -27.10
CA ILE A 116 -3.22 33.18 -27.21
C ILE A 116 -3.21 33.62 -28.68
N ALA A 117 -2.63 32.81 -29.57
CA ALA A 117 -2.56 33.10 -30.99
C ALA A 117 -3.93 33.12 -31.71
N LEU A 118 -4.98 32.53 -31.12
CA LEU A 118 -6.35 32.58 -31.67
C LEU A 118 -6.98 33.99 -31.58
N GLY A 119 -6.44 34.86 -30.74
CA GLY A 119 -6.87 36.26 -30.61
C GLY A 119 -8.29 36.45 -30.10
N ILE A 120 -8.85 35.49 -29.35
CA ILE A 120 -10.24 35.52 -28.86
C ILE A 120 -10.34 36.47 -27.66
N PRO A 121 -11.08 37.59 -27.77
CA PRO A 121 -11.25 38.53 -26.66
C PRO A 121 -12.01 37.90 -25.49
N GLY A 122 -11.65 38.24 -24.25
CA GLY A 122 -12.33 37.77 -23.03
C GLY A 122 -11.83 36.45 -22.47
N LEU A 123 -10.98 35.72 -23.21
CA LEU A 123 -10.22 34.59 -22.68
C LEU A 123 -9.07 35.06 -21.79
N ARG A 124 -8.92 34.43 -20.63
CA ARG A 124 -7.87 34.75 -19.66
C ARG A 124 -7.25 33.49 -19.08
N PHE A 125 -6.02 33.62 -18.60
CA PHE A 125 -5.27 32.53 -17.98
C PHE A 125 -5.04 32.82 -16.51
N ARG A 126 -5.11 31.78 -15.70
CA ARG A 126 -4.79 31.82 -14.28
C ARG A 126 -3.63 30.86 -14.00
N PRO A 127 -2.54 31.32 -13.36
CA PRO A 127 -1.49 30.41 -12.89
C PRO A 127 -2.05 29.39 -11.90
N GLU A 128 -1.66 28.14 -12.07
CA GLU A 128 -2.02 27.01 -11.21
C GLU A 128 -0.81 26.10 -11.04
N LYS A 129 -0.92 25.17 -10.08
CA LYS A 129 0.04 24.08 -9.90
C LYS A 129 -0.66 22.78 -10.27
N ARG A 130 0.08 21.91 -10.94
CA ARG A 130 -0.34 20.53 -11.20
C ARG A 130 0.65 19.62 -10.51
N ARG A 131 0.14 18.64 -9.79
CA ARG A 131 0.98 17.58 -9.25
C ARG A 131 1.43 16.64 -10.35
N PHE A 132 2.71 16.34 -10.37
CA PHE A 132 3.35 15.45 -11.34
C PHE A 132 4.07 14.31 -10.62
N TYR A 133 3.95 13.11 -11.17
CA TYR A 133 4.47 11.87 -10.60
C TYR A 133 5.44 11.22 -11.59
N PRO A 134 6.76 11.44 -11.48
CA PRO A 134 7.74 10.90 -12.43
C PRO A 134 7.73 9.37 -12.51
N GLY A 135 7.52 8.69 -11.38
CA GLY A 135 7.44 7.24 -11.31
C GLY A 135 6.13 6.63 -11.85
N GLY A 136 5.14 7.46 -12.22
CA GLY A 136 3.85 7.01 -12.72
C GLY A 136 3.24 5.91 -11.84
N SER A 137 2.87 4.78 -12.46
CA SER A 137 2.17 3.71 -11.75
C SER A 137 3.02 2.95 -10.73
N ILE A 138 4.36 3.02 -10.81
CA ILE A 138 5.31 2.28 -9.95
C ILE A 138 5.08 2.56 -8.46
N VAL A 139 4.72 3.79 -8.11
CA VAL A 139 4.51 4.24 -6.72
C VAL A 139 3.07 4.68 -6.42
N SER A 140 2.14 4.41 -7.34
CA SER A 140 0.77 4.92 -7.33
C SER A 140 0.01 4.70 -6.02
N HIS A 141 0.07 3.48 -5.45
CA HIS A 141 -0.64 3.15 -4.21
C HIS A 141 0.01 3.68 -2.93
N VAL A 142 1.31 3.96 -2.97
CA VAL A 142 2.02 4.53 -1.82
C VAL A 142 1.83 6.04 -1.82
N VAL A 143 2.23 6.69 -2.90
CA VAL A 143 2.17 8.15 -3.04
C VAL A 143 0.73 8.61 -3.08
N GLY A 144 -0.13 7.92 -3.83
CA GLY A 144 -1.50 8.34 -4.08
C GLY A 144 -1.58 9.38 -5.20
N TYR A 145 -2.70 10.12 -5.23
CA TYR A 145 -2.90 11.20 -6.18
C TYR A 145 -3.66 12.37 -5.55
N VAL A 146 -3.63 13.52 -6.23
CA VAL A 146 -4.40 14.71 -5.88
C VAL A 146 -5.52 14.99 -6.88
N ASN A 147 -6.53 15.75 -6.47
CA ASN A 147 -7.52 16.28 -7.40
C ASN A 147 -6.99 17.49 -8.19
N VAL A 148 -7.83 18.02 -9.08
CA VAL A 148 -7.51 19.21 -9.91
C VAL A 148 -7.23 20.47 -9.09
N ASP A 149 -7.65 20.52 -7.82
CA ASP A 149 -7.41 21.61 -6.88
C ASP A 149 -6.15 21.40 -6.02
N ASN A 150 -5.34 20.39 -6.34
CA ASN A 150 -4.11 20.02 -5.64
C ASN A 150 -4.33 19.52 -4.20
N GLN A 151 -5.50 18.92 -3.92
CA GLN A 151 -5.82 18.29 -2.63
C GLN A 151 -5.60 16.78 -2.72
N GLY A 152 -4.94 16.20 -1.71
CA GLY A 152 -4.64 14.78 -1.60
C GLY A 152 -5.88 13.92 -1.43
N ILE A 153 -6.06 12.93 -2.32
CA ILE A 153 -7.23 12.05 -2.31
C ILE A 153 -6.92 10.68 -1.70
N THR A 154 -5.71 10.17 -1.90
CA THR A 154 -5.26 8.85 -1.40
C THR A 154 -3.80 8.89 -0.98
N GLY A 155 -3.34 7.84 -0.30
CA GLY A 155 -1.92 7.60 -0.05
C GLY A 155 -1.24 8.68 0.80
N ILE A 156 0.06 8.86 0.59
CA ILE A 156 0.84 9.91 1.25
C ILE A 156 0.34 11.31 0.91
N GLU A 157 -0.18 11.56 -0.28
CA GLU A 157 -0.75 12.87 -0.62
C GLU A 157 -1.88 13.26 0.34
N LYS A 158 -2.79 12.33 0.64
CA LYS A 158 -3.85 12.57 1.62
C LYS A 158 -3.35 12.64 3.05
N PHE A 159 -2.32 11.86 3.39
CA PHE A 159 -1.68 11.96 4.70
C PHE A 159 -1.11 13.36 4.96
N ILE A 160 -0.41 13.94 3.98
CA ILE A 160 0.14 15.30 4.07
C ILE A 160 -0.98 16.33 4.33
N ASP A 161 -2.11 16.19 3.63
CA ASP A 161 -3.28 17.05 3.82
C ASP A 161 -3.87 16.94 5.22
N MET A 162 -3.99 15.72 5.74
CA MET A 162 -4.48 15.45 7.10
C MET A 162 -3.50 15.90 8.18
N ASN A 163 -2.21 16.02 7.86
CA ASN A 163 -1.15 16.37 8.81
C ASN A 163 -0.77 17.87 8.78
N GLY A 164 -1.76 18.73 8.50
CA GLY A 164 -1.64 20.18 8.66
C GLY A 164 -1.58 20.98 7.36
N LEU A 165 -1.34 20.36 6.20
CA LEU A 165 -1.31 21.12 4.94
C LEU A 165 -2.68 21.72 4.59
N SER A 166 -3.78 21.01 4.89
CA SER A 166 -5.13 21.55 4.67
C SER A 166 -5.39 22.79 5.53
N ASP A 167 -4.95 22.78 6.79
CA ASP A 167 -5.12 23.90 7.72
C ASP A 167 -4.27 25.10 7.31
N LEU A 168 -3.02 24.86 6.90
CA LEU A 168 -2.14 25.90 6.37
C LEU A 168 -2.71 26.51 5.08
N SER A 169 -3.27 25.68 4.19
CA SER A 169 -3.90 26.14 2.94
C SER A 169 -5.15 26.97 3.24
N ALA A 170 -5.99 26.54 4.19
CA ALA A 170 -7.17 27.28 4.60
C ALA A 170 -6.82 28.63 5.25
N ALA A 171 -5.69 28.69 5.97
CA ALA A 171 -5.16 29.90 6.57
C ALA A 171 -4.43 30.82 5.57
N GLY A 172 -4.25 30.40 4.31
CA GLY A 172 -3.49 31.16 3.30
C GLY A 172 -1.99 31.23 3.57
N LEU A 173 -1.45 30.35 4.41
CA LEU A 173 -0.05 30.33 4.84
C LEU A 173 0.85 29.46 3.94
N VAL A 174 0.26 28.75 2.99
CA VAL A 174 0.98 28.03 1.95
C VAL A 174 1.29 28.99 0.81
N GLU A 175 2.20 29.94 1.06
CA GLU A 175 2.79 30.76 0.00
C GLU A 175 3.95 30.01 -0.68
N ASP A 176 4.55 30.56 -1.74
CA ASP A 176 5.64 29.99 -2.56
C ASP A 176 6.95 29.67 -1.80
N HIS A 177 6.92 29.61 -0.47
CA HIS A 177 8.01 29.07 0.33
C HIS A 177 8.11 27.56 0.11
N ALA A 178 9.33 27.08 -0.14
CA ALA A 178 9.61 25.66 -0.29
C ALA A 178 9.27 24.94 1.02
N LEU A 179 8.12 24.27 1.04
CA LEU A 179 7.79 23.34 2.11
C LEU A 179 8.88 22.25 2.15
N GLU A 180 9.27 21.84 3.37
CA GLU A 180 10.27 20.80 3.51
C GLU A 180 9.80 19.51 2.82
N PRO A 181 10.65 18.87 1.99
CA PRO A 181 10.27 17.65 1.30
C PRO A 181 9.93 16.52 2.26
N VAL A 182 8.89 15.75 1.92
CA VAL A 182 8.50 14.54 2.64
C VAL A 182 9.34 13.38 2.14
N LYS A 183 10.25 12.88 2.98
CA LYS A 183 11.11 11.74 2.64
C LYS A 183 10.49 10.43 3.10
N LEU A 184 10.22 9.55 2.14
CA LEU A 184 9.67 8.23 2.40
C LEU A 184 10.76 7.19 2.66
N SER A 185 10.37 6.08 3.30
CA SER A 185 11.22 4.90 3.47
C SER A 185 11.33 4.03 2.21
N ILE A 186 10.48 4.29 1.21
CA ILE A 186 10.50 3.60 -0.08
C ILE A 186 11.86 3.74 -0.75
N ASP A 187 12.43 2.63 -1.20
CA ASP A 187 13.57 2.62 -2.11
C ASP A 187 13.04 2.46 -3.54
N LEU A 188 13.16 3.51 -4.36
CA LEU A 188 12.59 3.49 -5.71
C LEU A 188 13.16 2.36 -6.58
N ARG A 189 14.41 1.95 -6.35
CA ARG A 189 15.06 0.86 -7.09
C ARG A 189 14.42 -0.49 -6.74
N VAL A 190 14.21 -0.76 -5.46
CA VAL A 190 13.54 -1.98 -4.98
C VAL A 190 12.07 -1.99 -5.39
N GLN A 191 11.37 -0.86 -5.24
CA GLN A 191 10.00 -0.68 -5.68
C GLN A 191 9.83 -1.01 -7.17
N SER A 192 10.75 -0.54 -8.01
CA SER A 192 10.71 -0.76 -9.46
C SER A 192 10.93 -2.23 -9.83
N ILE A 193 11.86 -2.91 -9.16
CA ILE A 193 12.08 -4.37 -9.32
C ILE A 193 10.82 -5.15 -8.93
N VAL A 194 10.24 -4.82 -7.78
CA VAL A 194 9.02 -5.48 -7.31
C VAL A 194 7.87 -5.25 -8.29
N HIS A 195 7.71 -4.02 -8.78
CA HIS A 195 6.67 -3.65 -9.74
C HIS A 195 6.78 -4.44 -11.05
N GLU A 196 7.96 -4.43 -11.67
CA GLU A 196 8.22 -5.16 -12.91
C GLU A 196 7.86 -6.65 -12.79
N LEU A 197 8.37 -7.32 -11.74
CA LEU A 197 8.16 -8.74 -11.52
C LEU A 197 6.68 -9.10 -11.23
N LEU A 198 5.95 -8.20 -10.56
CA LEU A 198 4.52 -8.39 -10.31
C LEU A 198 3.69 -8.18 -11.57
N VAL A 199 4.00 -7.18 -12.40
CA VAL A 199 3.34 -6.99 -13.70
C VAL A 199 3.57 -8.19 -14.62
N GLU A 200 4.80 -8.71 -14.67
CA GLU A 200 5.13 -9.92 -15.41
C GLU A 200 4.36 -11.14 -14.88
N SER A 201 4.32 -11.32 -13.55
CA SER A 201 3.60 -12.42 -12.92
C SER A 201 2.08 -12.33 -13.13
N TYR A 202 1.52 -11.13 -13.04
CA TYR A 202 0.11 -10.85 -13.30
C TYR A 202 -0.29 -11.32 -14.70
N LYS A 203 0.52 -10.97 -15.72
CA LYS A 203 0.31 -11.39 -17.12
C LYS A 203 0.56 -12.90 -17.29
N LYS A 204 1.69 -13.40 -16.80
CA LYS A 204 2.12 -14.81 -16.95
C LYS A 204 1.10 -15.79 -16.40
N TYR A 205 0.48 -15.45 -15.27
CA TYR A 205 -0.50 -16.30 -14.60
C TYR A 205 -1.94 -15.87 -14.86
N ASN A 206 -2.21 -14.92 -15.77
CA ASN A 206 -3.54 -14.35 -16.00
C ASN A 206 -4.30 -14.14 -14.67
N ALA A 207 -3.59 -13.56 -13.72
CA ALA A 207 -4.03 -13.45 -12.33
C ALA A 207 -5.08 -12.35 -12.22
N GLU A 208 -5.91 -12.41 -11.19
CA GLU A 208 -6.84 -11.30 -10.91
C GLU A 208 -6.13 -10.16 -10.19
N ALA A 209 -5.15 -10.50 -9.36
CA ALA A 209 -4.27 -9.53 -8.74
C ALA A 209 -2.93 -10.17 -8.37
N THR A 210 -1.90 -9.34 -8.24
CA THR A 210 -0.65 -9.71 -7.60
C THR A 210 -0.23 -8.58 -6.66
N GLY A 211 0.59 -8.89 -5.67
CA GLY A 211 1.08 -7.85 -4.77
C GLY A 211 2.28 -8.31 -3.97
N ALA A 212 3.06 -7.35 -3.50
CA ALA A 212 4.17 -7.60 -2.62
C ALA A 212 4.45 -6.44 -1.67
N VAL A 213 5.04 -6.77 -0.52
CA VAL A 213 5.63 -5.82 0.41
C VAL A 213 7.02 -6.30 0.82
N VAL A 214 7.98 -5.37 0.86
CA VAL A 214 9.32 -5.56 1.42
C VAL A 214 9.43 -4.66 2.65
N LEU A 215 9.64 -5.27 3.80
CA LEU A 215 9.67 -4.61 5.11
C LEU A 215 11.04 -4.81 5.76
N ASP A 216 11.65 -3.75 6.26
CA ASP A 216 12.80 -3.84 7.15
C ASP A 216 12.32 -4.28 8.54
N VAL A 217 12.81 -5.43 9.01
CA VAL A 217 12.33 -6.04 10.27
C VAL A 217 12.87 -5.34 11.51
N ARG A 218 13.88 -4.47 11.36
CA ARG A 218 14.59 -3.78 12.45
C ARG A 218 14.07 -2.36 12.65
N SER A 219 13.62 -1.68 11.59
CA SER A 219 13.03 -0.33 11.67
C SER A 219 11.51 -0.30 11.52
N GLY A 220 10.92 -1.33 10.91
CA GLY A 220 9.52 -1.30 10.47
C GLY A 220 9.31 -0.45 9.20
N GLU A 221 10.38 0.00 8.55
CA GLU A 221 10.29 0.76 7.31
C GLU A 221 9.77 -0.11 6.16
N VAL A 222 8.76 0.38 5.45
CA VAL A 222 8.27 -0.22 4.21
C VAL A 222 9.15 0.24 3.06
N LEU A 223 9.95 -0.68 2.51
CA LEU A 223 10.94 -0.36 1.47
C LEU A 223 10.37 -0.47 0.07
N ALA A 224 9.39 -1.35 -0.11
CA ALA A 224 8.58 -1.44 -1.31
C ALA A 224 7.19 -1.96 -0.98
N MET A 225 6.17 -1.43 -1.65
CA MET A 225 4.79 -1.90 -1.57
C MET A 225 4.12 -1.72 -2.92
N VAL A 226 3.71 -2.83 -3.54
CA VAL A 226 3.09 -2.82 -4.87
C VAL A 226 1.85 -3.71 -4.88
N SER A 227 0.80 -3.25 -5.57
CA SER A 227 -0.42 -3.99 -5.86
C SER A 227 -0.73 -3.84 -7.35
N ILE A 228 -0.99 -4.94 -8.05
CA ILE A 228 -1.41 -4.97 -9.47
C ILE A 228 -2.79 -5.63 -9.54
N PRO A 229 -3.77 -5.10 -10.29
CA PRO A 229 -3.71 -3.91 -11.15
C PRO A 229 -3.45 -2.60 -10.39
N ASP A 230 -2.73 -1.69 -11.02
CA ASP A 230 -2.40 -0.34 -10.56
C ASP A 230 -2.98 0.73 -11.50
N TYR A 231 -2.58 1.99 -11.31
CA TYR A 231 -3.02 3.13 -12.13
C TYR A 231 -1.91 4.16 -12.24
N ASP A 232 -1.94 5.00 -13.28
CA ASP A 232 -1.05 6.17 -13.37
C ASP A 232 -1.68 7.34 -12.58
N PRO A 233 -1.03 7.83 -11.50
CA PRO A 233 -1.54 8.95 -10.72
C PRO A 233 -1.51 10.29 -11.48
N ASN A 234 -0.83 10.37 -12.63
CA ASN A 234 -0.96 11.53 -13.54
C ASN A 234 -2.29 11.53 -14.30
N HIS A 235 -2.94 10.37 -14.42
CA HIS A 235 -4.23 10.14 -15.10
C HIS A 235 -5.12 9.18 -14.28
N PRO A 236 -5.47 9.54 -13.02
CA PRO A 236 -6.06 8.60 -12.08
C PRO A 236 -7.43 8.07 -12.53
N GLY A 237 -8.13 8.79 -13.42
CA GLY A 237 -9.42 8.36 -13.97
C GLY A 237 -9.35 7.07 -14.81
N ASP A 238 -8.21 6.78 -15.45
CA ASP A 238 -8.08 5.67 -16.39
C ASP A 238 -8.06 4.30 -15.69
N GLY A 239 -7.66 4.25 -14.41
CA GLY A 239 -7.55 3.02 -13.61
C GLY A 239 -8.72 2.75 -12.65
N ARG A 240 -9.86 3.43 -12.84
CA ARG A 240 -10.94 3.53 -11.84
C ARG A 240 -11.66 2.21 -11.49
N GLU A 241 -11.69 1.23 -12.39
CA GLU A 241 -12.46 -0.01 -12.14
C GLU A 241 -11.79 -0.90 -11.08
N ASP A 242 -10.54 -1.33 -11.29
CA ASP A 242 -9.86 -2.27 -10.39
C ASP A 242 -8.51 -1.75 -9.85
N GLY A 243 -7.94 -0.72 -10.46
CA GLY A 243 -6.58 -0.24 -10.21
C GLY A 243 -6.45 0.59 -8.93
N TRP A 244 -7.52 1.24 -8.45
CA TRP A 244 -7.46 2.09 -7.25
C TRP A 244 -7.29 1.33 -5.94
N LEU A 245 -7.71 0.05 -5.88
CA LEU A 245 -7.63 -0.72 -4.65
C LEU A 245 -6.18 -1.15 -4.39
N ASN A 246 -5.54 -0.52 -3.41
CA ASN A 246 -4.30 -1.03 -2.82
C ASN A 246 -4.59 -2.33 -2.04
N ARG A 247 -4.33 -3.48 -2.65
CA ARG A 247 -4.62 -4.78 -2.05
C ARG A 247 -3.68 -5.15 -0.90
N ILE A 248 -2.56 -4.45 -0.74
CA ILE A 248 -1.59 -4.71 0.33
C ILE A 248 -2.05 -4.13 1.69
N SER A 249 -2.62 -2.92 1.70
CA SER A 249 -3.09 -2.25 2.92
C SER A 249 -4.62 -2.25 3.07
N ASN A 250 -5.36 -2.28 1.96
CA ASN A 250 -6.82 -2.14 1.93
C ASN A 250 -7.56 -3.41 1.45
N GLY A 251 -6.82 -4.44 1.03
CA GLY A 251 -7.35 -5.77 0.73
C GLY A 251 -7.21 -6.72 1.92
N THR A 252 -8.23 -7.53 2.20
CA THR A 252 -8.20 -8.56 3.26
C THR A 252 -8.34 -9.94 2.65
N PHE A 253 -7.44 -10.86 3.00
CA PHE A 253 -7.40 -12.21 2.46
C PHE A 253 -7.19 -13.24 3.57
N GLU A 254 -7.73 -14.44 3.36
CA GLU A 254 -7.34 -15.60 4.15
C GLU A 254 -5.94 -16.04 3.72
N MET A 255 -4.94 -15.83 4.59
CA MET A 255 -3.54 -16.05 4.25
C MET A 255 -3.12 -17.53 4.32
N GLY A 256 -4.06 -18.41 4.72
CA GLY A 256 -3.88 -19.85 4.76
C GLY A 256 -2.65 -20.28 5.54
N SER A 257 -1.87 -21.20 4.97
CA SER A 257 -0.74 -21.84 5.67
C SER A 257 0.41 -20.92 6.11
N THR A 258 0.44 -19.65 5.73
CA THR A 258 1.36 -18.67 6.35
C THR A 258 1.05 -18.48 7.83
N PHE A 259 -0.22 -18.58 8.24
CA PHE A 259 -0.63 -18.44 9.65
C PHE A 259 -0.05 -19.51 10.58
N LYS A 260 0.38 -20.65 10.04
CA LYS A 260 1.05 -21.69 10.82
C LYS A 260 2.34 -21.21 11.47
N ALA A 261 2.99 -20.18 10.89
CA ALA A 261 4.13 -19.54 11.55
C ALA A 261 3.71 -18.90 12.88
N PHE A 262 2.58 -18.19 12.91
CA PHE A 262 2.04 -17.62 14.15
C PHE A 262 1.58 -18.70 15.12
N THR A 263 0.87 -19.73 14.63
CA THR A 263 0.38 -20.83 15.48
C THR A 263 1.50 -21.62 16.14
N ILE A 264 2.57 -21.95 15.40
CA ILE A 264 3.71 -22.66 15.99
C ILE A 264 4.49 -21.74 16.93
N ALA A 265 4.69 -20.47 16.55
CA ALA A 265 5.31 -19.50 17.46
C ALA A 265 4.53 -19.39 18.78
N MET A 266 3.20 -19.36 18.74
CA MET A 266 2.34 -19.35 19.92
C MET A 266 2.55 -20.59 20.80
N GLY A 267 2.56 -21.78 20.20
CA GLY A 267 2.78 -23.03 20.93
C GLY A 267 4.16 -23.07 21.61
N LEU A 268 5.19 -22.62 20.91
CA LEU A 268 6.56 -22.55 21.44
C LEU A 268 6.69 -21.47 22.53
N ASP A 269 6.10 -20.28 22.31
CA ASP A 269 6.20 -19.16 23.25
C ASP A 269 5.48 -19.43 24.57
N SER A 270 4.32 -20.08 24.50
CA SER A 270 3.56 -20.52 25.68
C SER A 270 4.24 -21.70 26.41
N GLY A 271 5.15 -22.42 25.75
CA GLY A 271 5.79 -23.62 26.28
C GLY A 271 4.89 -24.86 26.25
N VAL A 272 3.75 -24.79 25.54
CA VAL A 272 2.84 -25.94 25.36
C VAL A 272 3.43 -26.98 24.43
N ILE A 273 4.33 -26.56 23.52
CA ILE A 273 5.15 -27.46 22.70
C ILE A 273 6.63 -27.04 22.76
N GLY A 274 7.51 -28.00 22.57
CA GLY A 274 8.94 -27.84 22.26
C GLY A 274 9.30 -28.36 20.87
N MET A 275 10.49 -28.04 20.39
CA MET A 275 10.96 -28.42 19.05
C MET A 275 11.07 -29.94 18.84
N ASP A 276 11.33 -30.70 19.90
CA ASP A 276 11.46 -32.16 19.88
C ASP A 276 10.13 -32.89 20.09
N ASP A 277 9.04 -32.15 20.33
CA ASP A 277 7.72 -32.75 20.51
C ASP A 277 7.17 -33.34 19.21
N THR A 278 6.21 -34.25 19.38
CA THR A 278 5.54 -34.90 18.27
C THR A 278 4.03 -34.76 18.36
N VAL A 279 3.38 -34.70 17.21
CA VAL A 279 1.92 -34.61 17.10
C VAL A 279 1.43 -35.73 16.18
N ASP A 280 0.44 -36.47 16.67
CA ASP A 280 -0.24 -37.48 15.87
C ASP A 280 -1.14 -36.81 14.83
N VAL A 281 -0.81 -36.91 13.55
CA VAL A 281 -1.61 -36.37 12.44
C VAL A 281 -2.21 -37.46 11.56
N ARG A 282 -2.27 -38.72 12.04
CA ARG A 282 -2.77 -39.87 11.26
C ARG A 282 -4.22 -39.75 10.86
N TYR A 283 -5.03 -39.09 11.67
CA TYR A 283 -6.48 -39.08 11.50
C TYR A 283 -7.02 -37.64 11.40
N PRO A 284 -7.98 -37.39 10.48
CA PRO A 284 -8.69 -36.12 10.42
C PRO A 284 -9.37 -35.76 11.74
N ILE A 285 -9.34 -34.48 12.11
CA ILE A 285 -10.10 -33.97 13.25
C ILE A 285 -11.55 -33.80 12.80
N LYS A 286 -12.49 -34.46 13.49
CA LYS A 286 -13.94 -34.31 13.27
C LYS A 286 -14.55 -33.48 14.38
N ILE A 287 -15.22 -32.38 14.05
CA ILE A 287 -15.85 -31.49 15.02
C ILE A 287 -17.09 -30.83 14.40
N ASN A 288 -18.25 -30.95 15.05
CA ASN A 288 -19.52 -30.34 14.63
C ASN A 288 -19.87 -30.56 13.14
N GLY A 289 -19.64 -31.77 12.61
CA GLY A 289 -19.90 -32.11 11.20
C GLY A 289 -18.82 -31.66 10.21
N PHE A 290 -17.81 -30.90 10.64
CA PHE A 290 -16.65 -30.50 9.84
C PHE A 290 -15.48 -31.49 10.01
N SER A 291 -14.67 -31.65 8.96
CA SER A 291 -13.48 -32.49 8.96
C SER A 291 -12.25 -31.67 8.55
N ILE A 292 -11.29 -31.53 9.46
CA ILE A 292 -9.99 -30.89 9.17
C ILE A 292 -9.05 -31.98 8.66
N ARG A 293 -8.47 -31.75 7.48
CA ARG A 293 -7.58 -32.68 6.77
C ARG A 293 -6.35 -31.96 6.25
N ASP A 294 -5.28 -32.71 6.08
CA ASP A 294 -4.08 -32.25 5.38
C ASP A 294 -4.27 -32.36 3.87
N PHE A 295 -3.67 -31.44 3.11
CA PHE A 295 -3.69 -31.49 1.65
C PHE A 295 -2.98 -32.75 1.12
N HIS A 296 -1.86 -33.11 1.75
CA HIS A 296 -1.15 -34.36 1.54
C HIS A 296 -0.91 -35.02 2.89
N SER A 297 -1.75 -36.00 3.25
CA SER A 297 -1.60 -36.74 4.50
C SER A 297 -0.26 -37.50 4.52
N LYS A 298 0.32 -37.59 5.71
CA LYS A 298 1.51 -38.41 5.97
C LYS A 298 1.19 -39.70 6.70
N ASP A 299 -0.02 -39.83 7.22
CA ASP A 299 -0.53 -41.03 7.90
C ASP A 299 0.42 -41.58 8.98
N ARG A 300 1.15 -40.67 9.65
CA ARG A 300 2.05 -40.96 10.77
C ARG A 300 2.13 -39.81 11.74
N ILE A 301 2.81 -40.04 12.86
CA ILE A 301 3.21 -38.98 13.81
C ILE A 301 4.29 -38.11 13.16
N LEU A 302 4.20 -36.80 13.35
CA LEU A 302 5.16 -35.80 12.84
C LEU A 302 5.81 -35.04 13.99
N THR A 303 7.07 -34.65 13.82
CA THR A 303 7.74 -33.67 14.70
C THR A 303 7.27 -32.24 14.40
N ILE A 304 7.54 -31.27 15.29
CA ILE A 304 7.20 -29.86 15.03
C ILE A 304 7.83 -29.31 13.71
N PRO A 305 9.13 -29.54 13.41
CA PRO A 305 9.70 -29.22 12.11
C PRO A 305 8.95 -29.83 10.92
N GLU A 306 8.54 -31.10 11.04
CA GLU A 306 7.80 -31.79 9.98
C GLU A 306 6.38 -31.24 9.80
N ILE A 307 5.69 -30.86 10.89
CA ILE A 307 4.39 -30.18 10.82
C ILE A 307 4.51 -28.89 10.02
N PHE A 308 5.57 -28.11 10.24
CA PHE A 308 5.82 -26.87 9.52
C PHE A 308 6.19 -27.14 8.05
N GLN A 309 7.09 -28.09 7.79
CA GLN A 309 7.58 -28.49 6.46
C GLN A 309 6.47 -29.05 5.57
N TYR A 310 5.70 -30.02 6.07
CA TYR A 310 4.58 -30.61 5.34
C TYR A 310 3.32 -29.76 5.41
N SER A 311 3.37 -28.66 6.16
CA SER A 311 2.26 -27.74 6.32
C SER A 311 1.00 -28.48 6.78
N SER A 312 1.09 -29.28 7.84
CA SER A 312 -0.05 -30.04 8.36
C SER A 312 -1.09 -29.10 8.99
N ASN A 313 -2.32 -29.15 8.48
CA ASN A 313 -3.49 -28.48 9.07
C ASN A 313 -3.87 -29.15 10.39
N ILE A 314 -3.82 -30.49 10.43
CA ILE A 314 -4.12 -31.27 11.63
C ILE A 314 -3.14 -30.93 12.75
N GLY A 315 -1.83 -30.88 12.44
CA GLY A 315 -0.79 -30.51 13.41
C GLY A 315 -1.01 -29.10 13.97
N ALA A 316 -1.20 -28.10 13.10
CA ALA A 316 -1.46 -26.73 13.53
C ALA A 316 -2.74 -26.60 14.37
N ALA A 317 -3.83 -27.27 13.97
CA ALA A 317 -5.08 -27.27 14.72
C ALA A 317 -4.92 -27.91 16.11
N LYS A 318 -4.19 -29.02 16.23
CA LYS A 318 -3.91 -29.65 17.53
C LYS A 318 -3.08 -28.75 18.45
N ILE A 319 -2.06 -28.07 17.91
CA ILE A 319 -1.27 -27.10 18.68
C ILE A 319 -2.16 -25.96 19.21
N ALA A 320 -3.02 -25.39 18.37
CA ALA A 320 -3.96 -24.36 18.79
C ALA A 320 -5.00 -24.88 19.81
N ASP A 321 -5.42 -26.14 19.69
CA ASP A 321 -6.32 -26.76 20.67
C ASP A 321 -5.67 -26.91 22.04
N SER A 322 -4.39 -27.29 22.07
CA SER A 322 -3.61 -27.43 23.31
C SER A 322 -3.36 -26.08 24.01
N VAL A 323 -3.18 -24.99 23.25
CA VAL A 323 -3.07 -23.62 23.81
C VAL A 323 -4.44 -23.11 24.28
N GLY A 324 -5.51 -23.46 23.58
CA GLY A 324 -6.87 -23.03 23.92
C GLY A 324 -7.27 -21.71 23.24
N VAL A 325 -8.59 -21.49 23.19
CA VAL A 325 -9.22 -20.44 22.37
C VAL A 325 -8.84 -19.03 22.82
N ASP A 326 -8.91 -18.75 24.12
CA ASP A 326 -8.68 -17.40 24.66
C ASP A 326 -7.23 -16.96 24.46
N GLN A 327 -6.28 -17.84 24.78
CA GLN A 327 -4.85 -17.60 24.61
C GLN A 327 -4.48 -17.45 23.13
N HIS A 328 -5.12 -18.22 22.24
CA HIS A 328 -4.94 -18.06 20.79
C HIS A 328 -5.41 -16.69 20.30
N LYS A 329 -6.60 -16.25 20.73
CA LYS A 329 -7.12 -14.93 20.39
C LYS A 329 -6.23 -13.82 20.93
N GLU A 330 -5.80 -13.93 22.18
CA GLU A 330 -4.89 -12.98 22.82
C GLU A 330 -3.56 -12.87 22.06
N PHE A 331 -2.98 -14.01 21.67
CA PHE A 331 -1.72 -14.05 20.93
C PHE A 331 -1.82 -13.35 19.57
N LEU A 332 -2.86 -13.64 18.77
CA LEU A 332 -3.05 -12.95 17.49
C LEU A 332 -3.37 -11.46 17.68
N ASN A 333 -4.10 -11.09 18.74
CA ASN A 333 -4.34 -9.68 19.07
C ASN A 333 -3.04 -8.95 19.42
N LYS A 334 -2.17 -9.59 20.21
CA LYS A 334 -0.86 -9.07 20.61
C LYS A 334 0.07 -8.86 19.42
N LEU A 335 0.00 -9.72 18.41
CA LEU A 335 0.68 -9.55 17.12
C LEU A 335 0.04 -8.49 16.21
N GLY A 336 -1.07 -7.88 16.65
CA GLY A 336 -1.82 -6.91 15.87
C GLY A 336 -2.52 -7.52 14.67
N LEU A 337 -2.81 -8.82 14.63
CA LEU A 337 -3.50 -9.51 13.51
C LEU A 337 -5.04 -9.40 13.59
N LEU A 338 -5.57 -8.87 14.70
CA LEU A 338 -7.02 -8.73 14.95
C LEU A 338 -7.50 -7.27 14.98
N SER A 339 -6.58 -6.31 14.90
CA SER A 339 -6.84 -4.87 14.99
C SER A 339 -6.43 -4.15 13.70
N ARG A 340 -6.96 -2.94 13.50
CA ARG A 340 -6.57 -2.08 12.38
C ARG A 340 -5.14 -1.60 12.59
N LEU A 341 -4.31 -1.73 11.55
CA LEU A 341 -2.94 -1.25 11.57
C LEU A 341 -2.90 0.29 11.66
N ASN A 342 -1.92 0.83 12.39
CA ASN A 342 -1.62 2.27 12.40
C ASN A 342 -0.37 2.53 11.54
N THR A 343 -0.50 3.39 10.53
CA THR A 343 0.57 3.87 9.66
C THR A 343 0.08 5.13 8.94
N GLU A 344 0.95 5.78 8.18
CA GLU A 344 0.72 7.04 7.48
C GLU A 344 -0.29 6.88 6.34
N LEU A 345 -0.48 5.67 5.80
CA LEU A 345 -1.50 5.45 4.77
C LEU A 345 -2.92 5.52 5.35
N PRO A 346 -3.82 6.37 4.80
CA PRO A 346 -5.19 6.45 5.29
C PRO A 346 -6.05 5.23 4.90
N GLU A 347 -5.75 4.62 3.74
CA GLU A 347 -6.49 3.48 3.18
C GLU A 347 -6.03 2.13 3.77
N ILE A 348 -6.35 1.91 5.05
CA ILE A 348 -6.10 0.65 5.76
C ILE A 348 -7.41 -0.03 6.12
N LYS A 349 -7.55 -1.30 5.76
CA LYS A 349 -8.69 -2.13 6.13
C LYS A 349 -8.47 -2.84 7.47
N THR A 350 -9.52 -2.91 8.28
CA THR A 350 -9.53 -3.72 9.50
C THR A 350 -9.66 -5.21 9.14
N PRO A 351 -8.90 -6.12 9.79
CA PRO A 351 -9.10 -7.55 9.64
C PRO A 351 -10.53 -7.99 9.92
N SER A 352 -10.98 -9.03 9.22
CA SER A 352 -12.23 -9.70 9.54
C SER A 352 -11.97 -10.97 10.35
N GLN A 353 -12.72 -11.15 11.42
CA GLN A 353 -12.68 -12.31 12.30
C GLN A 353 -14.09 -12.67 12.76
N PRO A 354 -14.32 -13.89 13.28
CA PRO A 354 -15.61 -14.26 13.85
C PRO A 354 -15.94 -13.38 15.07
N SER A 355 -17.21 -12.99 15.21
CA SER A 355 -17.68 -12.20 16.37
C SER A 355 -17.48 -12.95 17.69
N GLU A 356 -17.75 -14.25 17.68
CA GLU A 356 -17.50 -15.19 18.78
C GLU A 356 -16.52 -16.27 18.32
N TRP A 357 -15.49 -16.54 19.12
CA TRP A 357 -14.54 -17.61 18.84
C TRP A 357 -14.99 -18.89 19.53
N LYS A 358 -15.52 -19.83 18.76
CA LYS A 358 -15.73 -21.21 19.21
C LYS A 358 -14.48 -22.04 18.95
N LYS A 359 -14.40 -23.23 19.56
CA LYS A 359 -13.29 -24.17 19.34
C LYS A 359 -13.02 -24.40 17.85
N ILE A 360 -14.05 -24.64 17.04
CA ILE A 360 -13.90 -24.81 15.58
C ILE A 360 -13.23 -23.62 14.90
N ASN A 361 -13.56 -22.37 15.30
CA ASN A 361 -12.95 -21.18 14.75
C ASN A 361 -11.46 -21.11 15.08
N SER A 362 -11.10 -21.38 16.34
CA SER A 362 -9.69 -21.44 16.76
C SER A 362 -8.90 -22.47 15.93
N LEU A 363 -9.47 -23.67 15.72
CA LEU A 363 -8.83 -24.72 14.92
C LEU A 363 -8.63 -24.30 13.47
N THR A 364 -9.61 -23.65 12.82
CA THR A 364 -9.47 -23.21 11.42
C THR A 364 -8.53 -22.02 11.27
N ILE A 365 -8.57 -21.09 12.22
CA ILE A 365 -7.69 -19.91 12.27
C ILE A 365 -6.23 -20.34 12.44
N ALA A 366 -5.97 -21.45 13.15
CA ALA A 366 -4.63 -22.00 13.35
C ALA A 366 -3.90 -22.33 12.04
N PHE A 367 -4.63 -22.56 10.95
CA PHE A 367 -4.09 -22.75 9.61
C PHE A 367 -4.60 -21.70 8.60
N GLY A 368 -5.08 -20.56 9.10
CA GLY A 368 -5.35 -19.34 8.34
C GLY A 368 -6.69 -19.29 7.60
N HIS A 369 -7.71 -20.01 8.06
CA HIS A 369 -9.08 -19.95 7.53
C HIS A 369 -10.09 -19.47 8.58
N GLY A 370 -11.10 -18.71 8.14
CA GLY A 370 -12.07 -18.04 9.02
C GLY A 370 -11.58 -16.72 9.60
N ILE A 371 -10.39 -16.25 9.19
CA ILE A 371 -9.84 -14.92 9.47
C ILE A 371 -9.23 -14.36 8.19
N ALA A 372 -9.46 -13.08 7.92
CA ALA A 372 -8.84 -12.38 6.80
C ALA A 372 -8.08 -11.14 7.29
N THR A 373 -6.84 -11.01 6.85
CA THR A 373 -5.92 -9.92 7.22
C THR A 373 -5.40 -9.23 5.99
N THR A 374 -4.86 -8.02 6.14
CA THR A 374 -4.15 -7.37 5.05
C THR A 374 -2.77 -8.01 4.87
N PRO A 375 -2.25 -8.09 3.63
CA PRO A 375 -0.88 -8.54 3.38
C PRO A 375 0.16 -7.75 4.20
N LEU A 376 0.02 -6.42 4.31
CA LEU A 376 0.92 -5.57 5.10
C LEU A 376 0.94 -5.99 6.57
N GLN A 377 -0.24 -6.18 7.17
CA GLN A 377 -0.38 -6.57 8.57
C GLN A 377 0.20 -7.97 8.84
N THR A 378 0.03 -8.91 7.91
CA THR A 378 0.67 -10.22 7.99
C THR A 378 2.19 -10.11 7.95
N ALA A 379 2.75 -9.25 7.08
CA ALA A 379 4.19 -9.03 6.98
C ALA A 379 4.78 -8.39 8.26
N VAL A 380 4.06 -7.44 8.85
CA VAL A 380 4.45 -6.78 10.11
C VAL A 380 4.46 -7.78 11.27
N ALA A 381 3.40 -8.58 11.42
CA ALA A 381 3.35 -9.62 12.44
C ALA A 381 4.47 -10.66 12.24
N ALA A 382 4.76 -11.02 10.99
CA ALA A 382 5.84 -11.94 10.66
C ALA A 382 7.23 -11.38 10.98
N ALA A 383 7.47 -10.08 10.78
CA ALA A 383 8.72 -9.44 11.17
C ALA A 383 8.99 -9.60 12.67
N ALA A 384 7.95 -9.48 13.50
CA ALA A 384 8.06 -9.69 14.94
C ALA A 384 8.47 -11.13 15.31
N LEU A 385 8.15 -12.12 14.47
CA LEU A 385 8.56 -13.51 14.69
C LEU A 385 10.06 -13.72 14.48
N VAL A 386 10.74 -12.82 13.76
CA VAL A 386 12.12 -13.05 13.31
C VAL A 386 13.08 -11.93 13.71
N ASN A 387 12.65 -10.87 14.37
CA ASN A 387 13.51 -9.74 14.77
C ASN A 387 13.88 -9.74 16.27
N GLY A 388 13.82 -10.89 16.93
CA GLY A 388 14.08 -11.02 18.38
C GLY A 388 12.84 -10.80 19.26
N GLY A 389 11.66 -10.70 18.63
CA GLY A 389 10.36 -10.82 19.29
C GLY A 389 9.64 -9.50 19.46
N TYR A 390 9.95 -8.51 18.62
CA TYR A 390 9.46 -7.14 18.74
C TYR A 390 8.50 -6.79 17.61
N LEU A 391 7.26 -6.46 17.95
CA LEU A 391 6.33 -5.85 17.02
C LEU A 391 6.69 -4.36 16.89
N ILE A 392 7.13 -3.98 15.71
CA ILE A 392 7.46 -2.59 15.36
C ILE A 392 6.38 -2.13 14.37
N PRO A 393 5.63 -1.05 14.66
CA PRO A 393 4.63 -0.52 13.73
C PRO A 393 5.27 -0.17 12.39
N PRO A 394 4.64 -0.51 11.24
CA PRO A 394 5.20 -0.16 9.95
C PRO A 394 5.19 1.35 9.74
N THR A 395 6.12 1.84 8.91
CA THR A 395 6.16 3.24 8.54
C THR A 395 6.60 3.43 7.10
N PHE A 396 5.95 4.39 6.44
CA PHE A 396 6.35 4.91 5.13
C PHE A 396 7.32 6.09 5.24
N MET A 397 7.68 6.51 6.46
CA MET A 397 8.66 7.55 6.73
C MET A 397 10.00 6.93 7.09
N LEU A 398 11.09 7.69 6.90
CA LEU A 398 12.39 7.30 7.39
C LEU A 398 12.35 7.13 8.91
N ARG A 399 12.93 6.03 9.41
CA ARG A 399 12.99 5.76 10.84
C ARG A 399 14.33 5.15 11.23
N ASN A 400 15.00 5.77 12.19
CA ASN A 400 16.25 5.24 12.72
C ASN A 400 15.99 4.12 13.76
N ARG A 401 17.06 3.42 14.16
CA ARG A 401 16.94 2.28 15.09
C ARG A 401 16.49 2.68 16.50
N GLU A 402 16.83 3.88 16.96
CA GLU A 402 16.45 4.34 18.30
C GLU A 402 14.95 4.64 18.36
N GLU A 403 14.42 5.32 17.33
CA GLU A 403 12.98 5.55 17.16
C GLU A 403 12.22 4.23 17.01
N ALA A 404 12.76 3.29 16.24
CA ALA A 404 12.16 1.96 16.09
C ALA A 404 12.11 1.22 17.43
N ALA A 405 13.18 1.26 18.22
CA ALA A 405 13.22 0.65 19.55
C ALA A 405 12.23 1.30 20.53
N HIS A 406 12.02 2.62 20.44
CA HIS A 406 11.03 3.33 21.27
C HIS A 406 9.59 2.88 20.97
N ASN A 407 9.30 2.57 19.71
CA ASN A 407 7.98 2.11 19.27
C ASN A 407 7.83 0.57 19.30
N ALA A 408 8.85 -0.17 19.72
CA ALA A 408 8.87 -1.62 19.70
C ALA A 408 8.17 -2.22 20.92
N GLN A 409 7.23 -3.13 20.68
CA GLN A 409 6.59 -3.91 21.75
C GLN A 409 7.09 -5.36 21.70
N ARG A 410 7.61 -5.90 22.81
CA ARG A 410 7.96 -7.32 22.87
C ARG A 410 6.69 -8.18 22.86
N VAL A 411 6.53 -8.99 21.82
CA VAL A 411 5.38 -9.86 21.62
C VAL A 411 5.68 -11.34 21.83
N ILE A 412 6.92 -11.78 21.61
CA ILE A 412 7.39 -13.14 21.90
C ILE A 412 8.80 -13.14 22.51
N LYS A 413 9.19 -14.28 23.08
CA LYS A 413 10.54 -14.54 23.59
C LYS A 413 11.54 -14.62 22.44
N LYS A 414 12.80 -14.26 22.73
CA LYS A 414 13.90 -14.38 21.76
C LYS A 414 14.11 -15.85 21.33
N SER A 415 14.02 -16.81 22.26
CA SER A 415 14.15 -18.23 21.94
C SER A 415 13.13 -18.70 20.91
N THR A 416 11.86 -18.27 21.07
CA THR A 416 10.80 -18.53 20.09
C THR A 416 11.16 -17.99 18.70
N CYS A 417 11.78 -16.80 18.61
CA CYS A 417 12.25 -16.27 17.33
C CYS A 417 13.32 -17.15 16.69
N ASP A 418 14.27 -17.63 17.49
CA ASP A 418 15.37 -18.46 17.01
C ASP A 418 14.84 -19.80 16.47
N ASP A 419 13.86 -20.40 17.16
CA ASP A 419 13.14 -21.59 16.69
C ASP A 419 12.36 -21.33 15.40
N VAL A 420 11.65 -20.20 15.30
CA VAL A 420 10.89 -19.85 14.09
C VAL A 420 11.82 -19.58 12.90
N ARG A 421 12.97 -18.93 13.11
CA ARG A 421 13.99 -18.74 12.07
C ARG A 421 14.49 -20.09 11.55
N PHE A 422 14.78 -21.02 12.46
CA PHE A 422 15.14 -22.40 12.09
C PHE A 422 14.04 -23.06 11.25
N LEU A 423 12.78 -22.99 11.67
CA LEU A 423 11.65 -23.58 10.95
C LEU A 423 11.46 -22.97 9.56
N LEU A 424 11.61 -21.64 9.43
CA LEU A 424 11.54 -20.93 8.15
C LEU A 424 12.66 -21.38 7.20
N ARG A 425 13.89 -21.51 7.70
CA ARG A 425 15.03 -22.04 6.92
C ARG A 425 14.81 -23.50 6.55
N TRP A 426 14.34 -24.32 7.50
CA TRP A 426 14.02 -25.73 7.29
C TRP A 426 13.00 -25.91 6.15
N ASN A 427 11.91 -25.14 6.15
CA ASN A 427 10.92 -25.22 5.09
C ASN A 427 11.44 -24.71 3.73
N ALA A 428 12.37 -23.74 3.72
CA ALA A 428 13.01 -23.30 2.49
C ALA A 428 13.96 -24.36 1.91
N ILE A 429 14.70 -25.09 2.73
CA ILE A 429 15.63 -26.14 2.26
C ILE A 429 14.91 -27.46 1.95
N ASN A 430 14.04 -27.91 2.86
CA ASN A 430 13.48 -29.26 2.86
C ASN A 430 12.01 -29.32 2.43
N GLY A 431 11.31 -28.18 2.45
CA GLY A 431 9.88 -28.10 2.26
C GLY A 431 9.44 -27.46 0.95
N SER A 432 8.34 -26.69 1.04
CA SER A 432 7.69 -26.06 -0.13
C SER A 432 8.37 -24.76 -0.59
N GLY A 433 9.34 -24.23 0.17
CA GLY A 433 10.01 -22.96 -0.10
C GLY A 433 11.25 -23.05 -1.02
N LYS A 434 11.62 -24.24 -1.51
CA LYS A 434 12.88 -24.50 -2.23
C LYS A 434 13.16 -23.56 -3.40
N LYS A 435 12.13 -23.15 -4.14
CA LYS A 435 12.29 -22.27 -5.31
C LYS A 435 12.56 -20.80 -4.95
N ALA A 436 12.55 -20.44 -3.67
CA ALA A 436 12.91 -19.10 -3.20
C ALA A 436 14.38 -19.01 -2.77
N LEU A 437 15.12 -20.14 -2.77
CA LEU A 437 16.54 -20.13 -2.46
C LEU A 437 17.31 -19.33 -3.52
N VAL A 438 18.15 -18.41 -3.07
CA VAL A 438 19.02 -17.59 -3.91
C VAL A 438 20.45 -17.84 -3.48
N SER A 439 21.33 -18.17 -4.43
CA SER A 439 22.75 -18.37 -4.13
C SER A 439 23.34 -17.11 -3.48
N GLY A 440 24.10 -17.32 -2.41
CA GLY A 440 24.65 -16.24 -1.60
C GLY A 440 23.69 -15.62 -0.58
N PHE A 441 22.38 -15.93 -0.57
CA PHE A 441 21.44 -15.34 0.38
C PHE A 441 20.63 -16.41 1.11
N ASP A 442 20.73 -16.41 2.44
CA ASP A 442 20.00 -17.35 3.29
C ASP A 442 18.52 -17.01 3.36
N VAL A 443 17.73 -17.60 2.47
CA VAL A 443 16.27 -17.43 2.46
C VAL A 443 15.62 -18.48 3.36
N GLY A 444 14.70 -18.02 4.21
CA GLY A 444 13.71 -18.84 4.91
C GLY A 444 12.30 -18.40 4.53
N GLY A 445 11.28 -19.25 4.68
CA GLY A 445 9.91 -18.81 4.40
C GLY A 445 8.82 -19.85 4.58
N LYS A 446 7.56 -19.39 4.45
CA LYS A 446 6.35 -20.20 4.53
C LYS A 446 5.39 -19.93 3.38
N THR A 447 4.97 -20.99 2.70
CA THR A 447 3.92 -20.94 1.67
C THR A 447 2.52 -20.91 2.27
N GLY A 448 1.65 -20.09 1.69
CA GLY A 448 0.20 -20.10 1.89
C GLY A 448 -0.53 -20.40 0.59
N THR A 449 -1.37 -21.42 0.59
CA THR A 449 -2.35 -21.65 -0.48
C THR A 449 -3.71 -21.72 0.21
N ALA A 450 -4.59 -20.77 -0.08
CA ALA A 450 -5.95 -20.74 0.44
C ALA A 450 -6.94 -20.78 -0.72
N GLN A 451 -8.05 -21.50 -0.54
CA GLN A 451 -9.13 -21.45 -1.51
C GLN A 451 -9.79 -20.08 -1.46
N LYS A 452 -9.98 -19.45 -2.63
CA LYS A 452 -10.58 -18.11 -2.66
C LYS A 452 -12.03 -18.16 -2.20
N VAL A 453 -12.42 -17.28 -1.30
CA VAL A 453 -13.83 -17.11 -0.89
C VAL A 453 -14.52 -16.19 -1.89
N ILE A 454 -15.59 -16.70 -2.53
CA ILE A 454 -16.43 -15.97 -3.48
C ILE A 454 -17.86 -16.05 -2.96
N ASN A 455 -18.47 -14.89 -2.67
CA ASN A 455 -19.82 -14.79 -2.12
C ASN A 455 -20.06 -15.68 -0.89
N GLY A 456 -19.06 -15.76 0.00
CA GLY A 456 -19.13 -16.57 1.23
C GLY A 456 -18.84 -18.07 1.05
N HIS A 457 -18.51 -18.53 -0.18
CA HIS A 457 -18.22 -19.93 -0.47
C HIS A 457 -16.80 -20.11 -1.02
N TYR A 458 -16.14 -21.20 -0.63
CA TYR A 458 -14.82 -21.53 -1.18
C TYR A 458 -14.90 -21.97 -2.64
N SER A 459 -14.10 -21.32 -3.49
CA SER A 459 -13.93 -21.70 -4.88
C SER A 459 -13.19 -23.04 -4.98
N ARG A 460 -13.64 -23.89 -5.90
CA ARG A 460 -12.96 -25.16 -6.21
C ARG A 460 -11.74 -24.98 -7.12
N ASN A 461 -11.67 -23.86 -7.84
CA ASN A 461 -10.74 -23.68 -8.96
C ASN A 461 -9.83 -22.45 -8.80
N LEU A 462 -10.09 -21.57 -7.83
CA LEU A 462 -9.34 -20.33 -7.62
C LEU A 462 -8.72 -20.34 -6.24
N ASN A 463 -7.42 -20.05 -6.20
CA ASN A 463 -6.63 -19.99 -4.98
C ASN A 463 -6.01 -18.61 -4.82
N PHE A 464 -5.88 -18.19 -3.56
CA PHE A 464 -4.97 -17.14 -3.15
C PHE A 464 -3.64 -17.78 -2.76
N ASN A 465 -2.60 -17.53 -3.56
CA ASN A 465 -1.27 -18.09 -3.34
C ASN A 465 -0.35 -17.02 -2.76
N SER A 466 0.26 -17.27 -1.61
CA SER A 466 1.18 -16.34 -0.95
C SER A 466 2.47 -17.03 -0.50
N PHE A 467 3.52 -16.24 -0.37
CA PHE A 467 4.76 -16.67 0.26
C PHE A 467 5.29 -15.57 1.16
N LEU A 468 5.54 -15.94 2.41
CA LEU A 468 6.23 -15.11 3.39
C LEU A 468 7.69 -15.55 3.42
N ALA A 469 8.59 -14.69 2.96
CA ALA A 469 10.02 -14.91 2.96
C ALA A 469 10.72 -14.01 4.00
N VAL A 470 11.82 -14.49 4.54
CA VAL A 470 12.73 -13.75 5.41
C VAL A 470 14.14 -13.93 4.89
N PHE A 471 14.90 -12.85 4.77
CA PHE A 471 16.29 -12.91 4.34
C PHE A 471 17.15 -11.77 4.92
N PRO A 472 18.43 -12.04 5.22
CA PRO A 472 18.97 -13.37 5.54
C PRO A 472 18.26 -13.97 6.76
N VAL A 473 17.91 -15.25 6.78
CA VAL A 473 17.13 -15.83 7.89
C VAL A 473 17.95 -16.01 9.18
N ASN A 474 19.27 -16.14 9.06
CA ASN A 474 20.20 -16.26 10.21
C ASN A 474 20.42 -14.93 10.94
N ASP A 475 20.39 -13.82 10.20
CA ASP A 475 20.38 -12.46 10.74
C ASP A 475 19.32 -11.62 10.01
N PRO A 476 18.03 -11.75 10.38
CA PRO A 476 16.93 -11.12 9.66
C PRO A 476 17.06 -9.62 9.51
N GLN A 477 16.99 -9.19 8.25
CA GLN A 477 16.95 -7.78 7.86
C GLN A 477 15.62 -7.47 7.17
N TYR A 478 15.14 -8.37 6.32
CA TYR A 478 13.95 -8.13 5.52
C TYR A 478 12.93 -9.26 5.59
N VAL A 479 11.66 -8.87 5.60
CA VAL A 479 10.52 -9.72 5.27
C VAL A 479 10.04 -9.34 3.88
N VAL A 480 9.79 -10.34 3.03
CA VAL A 480 9.11 -10.19 1.74
C VAL A 480 7.85 -11.02 1.78
N LEU A 481 6.69 -10.37 1.70
CA LEU A 481 5.43 -11.07 1.51
C LEU A 481 4.94 -10.81 0.11
N VAL A 482 4.73 -11.87 -0.67
CA VAL A 482 4.17 -11.81 -2.02
C VAL A 482 2.87 -12.59 -2.08
N PHE A 483 1.97 -12.18 -2.97
CA PHE A 483 0.81 -12.97 -3.34
C PHE A 483 0.49 -12.89 -4.83
N ILE A 484 -0.17 -13.94 -5.32
CA ILE A 484 -0.78 -14.05 -6.64
C ILE A 484 -2.20 -14.59 -6.43
N ASP A 485 -3.20 -13.76 -6.70
CA ASP A 485 -4.61 -14.07 -6.52
C ASP A 485 -5.23 -14.62 -7.81
N SER A 486 -6.08 -15.65 -7.68
CA SER A 486 -6.78 -16.30 -8.80
C SER A 486 -5.87 -16.70 -9.96
N ALA A 487 -4.65 -17.16 -9.67
CA ALA A 487 -3.68 -17.56 -10.69
C ALA A 487 -4.24 -18.67 -11.60
N LYS A 488 -4.07 -18.52 -12.92
CA LYS A 488 -4.47 -19.46 -13.96
C LYS A 488 -3.27 -19.78 -14.85
N ASN A 489 -3.14 -21.03 -15.29
CA ASN A 489 -2.16 -21.38 -16.32
C ASN A 489 -2.75 -22.53 -17.14
N LYS A 490 -2.80 -22.35 -18.47
CA LYS A 490 -3.38 -23.35 -19.39
C LYS A 490 -2.62 -24.67 -19.36
N ASP A 491 -1.34 -24.65 -19.00
CA ASP A 491 -0.44 -25.81 -19.02
C ASP A 491 -0.33 -26.51 -17.66
N MET A 492 -0.90 -25.95 -16.58
CA MET A 492 -0.83 -26.52 -15.24
C MET A 492 -2.21 -26.78 -14.64
N LYS A 493 -2.51 -28.05 -14.33
CA LYS A 493 -3.78 -28.47 -13.71
C LYS A 493 -4.00 -27.94 -12.29
N SER A 494 -2.94 -27.57 -11.57
CA SER A 494 -3.03 -26.98 -10.23
C SER A 494 -1.86 -26.02 -9.97
N LEU A 495 -2.17 -24.79 -9.56
CA LEU A 495 -1.20 -23.79 -9.14
C LEU A 495 -1.24 -23.63 -7.63
N THR A 496 -0.12 -23.96 -6.98
CA THR A 496 0.09 -23.72 -5.56
C THR A 496 1.12 -22.60 -5.39
N ALA A 497 1.20 -22.00 -4.21
CA ALA A 497 2.22 -21.00 -3.91
C ALA A 497 3.65 -21.47 -4.25
N GLY A 498 3.95 -22.76 -4.11
CA GLY A 498 5.25 -23.34 -4.45
C GLY A 498 5.63 -23.23 -5.94
N THR A 499 4.67 -23.05 -6.84
CA THR A 499 4.93 -22.95 -8.29
C THR A 499 4.91 -21.52 -8.83
N ASN A 500 4.39 -20.55 -8.06
CA ASN A 500 4.25 -19.16 -8.51
C ASN A 500 4.80 -18.13 -7.50
N ALA A 501 4.25 -18.04 -6.28
CA ALA A 501 4.62 -17.05 -5.28
C ALA A 501 6.05 -17.26 -4.74
N VAL A 502 6.45 -18.52 -4.52
CA VAL A 502 7.80 -18.87 -4.04
C VAL A 502 8.90 -18.42 -5.02
N PRO A 503 8.89 -18.80 -6.31
CA PRO A 503 9.92 -18.33 -7.25
C PRO A 503 9.87 -16.81 -7.46
N LEU A 504 8.69 -16.18 -7.42
CA LEU A 504 8.58 -14.73 -7.49
C LEU A 504 9.31 -14.04 -6.33
N ALA A 505 9.13 -14.52 -5.09
CA ALA A 505 9.85 -13.98 -3.94
C ALA A 505 11.36 -14.19 -4.07
N GLY A 506 11.80 -15.37 -4.53
CA GLY A 506 13.22 -15.63 -4.80
C GLY A 506 13.81 -14.64 -5.79
N GLU A 507 13.07 -14.30 -6.86
CA GLU A 507 13.50 -13.33 -7.86
C GLU A 507 13.56 -11.89 -7.33
N ILE A 508 12.59 -11.48 -6.51
CA ILE A 508 12.62 -10.19 -5.80
C ILE A 508 13.86 -10.10 -4.92
N ILE A 509 14.15 -11.14 -4.13
CA ILE A 509 15.32 -11.21 -3.25
C ILE A 509 16.61 -11.14 -4.07
N ARG A 510 16.71 -11.96 -5.13
CA ARG A 510 17.88 -12.00 -6.01
C ARG A 510 18.24 -10.64 -6.60
N ARG A 511 17.23 -9.87 -7.05
CA ARG A 511 17.45 -8.55 -7.66
C ARG A 511 17.61 -7.42 -6.64
N SER A 512 17.06 -7.56 -5.43
CA SER A 512 17.00 -6.47 -4.44
C SER A 512 18.03 -6.58 -3.31
N ALA A 513 18.51 -7.77 -2.98
CA ALA A 513 19.32 -7.98 -1.77
C ALA A 513 20.60 -7.14 -1.73
N ALA A 514 21.33 -7.06 -2.85
CA ALA A 514 22.54 -6.22 -2.94
C ALA A 514 22.23 -4.72 -2.86
N ILE A 515 21.11 -4.28 -3.45
CA ILE A 515 20.65 -2.88 -3.39
C ILE A 515 20.30 -2.49 -1.96
N LEU A 516 19.71 -3.43 -1.22
CA LEU A 516 19.39 -3.31 0.20
C LEU A 516 20.63 -3.45 1.12
N GLY A 517 21.83 -3.64 0.57
CA GLY A 517 23.07 -3.72 1.34
C GLY A 517 23.29 -5.07 2.03
N VAL A 518 22.52 -6.10 1.69
CA VAL A 518 22.76 -7.47 2.18
C VAL A 518 24.00 -8.02 1.49
N LYS A 519 25.01 -8.41 2.28
CA LYS A 519 26.21 -9.05 1.77
C LYS A 519 25.93 -10.52 1.46
N PRO A 520 26.29 -11.03 0.28
CA PRO A 520 26.13 -12.44 -0.01
C PRO A 520 27.12 -13.28 0.81
N ASN A 521 26.69 -14.44 1.27
CA ASN A 521 27.50 -15.46 1.93
C ASN A 521 27.48 -16.76 1.12
N PHE A 522 28.65 -17.16 0.60
CA PHE A 522 28.81 -18.39 -0.20
C PHE A 522 29.48 -19.54 0.58
N GLU A 523 29.74 -19.38 1.88
CA GLU A 523 30.44 -20.40 2.68
C GLU A 523 29.66 -21.71 2.79
N GLU A 524 28.32 -21.67 2.91
CA GLU A 524 27.46 -22.87 2.92
C GLU A 524 27.48 -23.65 1.58
N GLU A 525 27.74 -22.98 0.45
CA GLU A 525 27.83 -23.62 -0.87
C GLU A 525 29.19 -24.30 -1.08
N ASN A 526 30.26 -23.67 -0.60
CA ASN A 526 31.62 -24.22 -0.67
C ASN A 526 31.83 -25.44 0.24
N GLY A 527 31.14 -25.50 1.39
CA GLY A 527 31.16 -26.68 2.27
C GLY A 527 30.60 -27.94 1.61
N LYS A 528 29.65 -27.82 0.67
CA LYS A 528 29.14 -28.97 -0.10
C LYS A 528 30.10 -29.45 -1.20
N LEU A 529 30.96 -28.56 -1.71
CA LEU A 529 31.97 -28.90 -2.71
C LEU A 529 33.18 -29.64 -2.10
N LEU A 530 33.48 -29.44 -0.82
CA LEU A 530 34.64 -30.05 -0.15
C LEU A 530 34.37 -31.44 0.44
N VAL A 531 33.11 -31.87 0.56
CA VAL A 531 32.73 -33.23 1.04
C VAL A 531 32.61 -34.24 -0.12
N GLY A 532 32.90 -33.81 -1.35
CA GLY A 532 32.81 -34.59 -2.58
C GLY A 532 34.15 -34.93 -3.24
N TYR A 533 35.21 -35.17 -2.45
CA TYR A 533 36.48 -35.74 -2.92
C TYR A 533 36.90 -36.94 -2.09
#